data_AF-A0A7H8N0V1-F1
#
_entry.id   AF-A0A7H8N0V1-F1
#
_cell.length_a   1.000
_cell.length_b   1.000
_cell.length_c   1.000
_cell.angle_alpha   90.00
_cell.angle_beta   90.00
_cell.angle_gamma   90.00
#
_symmetry.space_group_name_H-M   'P 1'
#
loop_
_entity.id
_entity.type
_entity.pdbx_description
1 polymer ?
#
loop_
_entity_poly.entity_id
_entity_poly.type
_entity_poly.pdbx_seq_one_letter_code
_entity_poly.pdbx_strand_id
1 'polypeptide(L)'
;MRLTWQALAAFASPRVSFAHTDPEQLHQVLAEQTAAANREAADHADGAAAWNTDGLHVQPGVLEVRRDVLADVHYLEGLLIGARRRGLDAELIERLAAAVDTGHELTVALADAARATITAPAAGH
;
A
#
# COMPACT_ATOMS: atom_id res chain seq x y z
N MET A 1 -33.69 10.78 -18.65
CA MET A 1 -34.35 9.81 -17.73
C MET A 1 -33.60 9.83 -16.41
N ARG A 2 -34.31 10.11 -15.31
CA ARG A 2 -33.80 10.11 -13.93
C ARG A 2 -33.66 8.66 -13.43
N LEU A 3 -32.54 8.32 -12.81
CA LEU A 3 -32.48 7.29 -11.76
C LEU A 3 -31.54 7.81 -10.65
N THR A 4 -32.19 8.20 -9.56
CA THR A 4 -31.65 8.53 -8.23
C THR A 4 -31.28 7.25 -7.49
N TRP A 5 -30.16 7.21 -6.75
CA TRP A 5 -30.04 6.61 -5.39
C TRP A 5 -28.70 7.03 -4.77
N GLN A 6 -28.78 7.98 -3.84
CA GLN A 6 -27.74 8.29 -2.86
C GLN A 6 -27.85 7.29 -1.70
N ALA A 7 -26.71 6.77 -1.22
CA ALA A 7 -26.57 6.24 0.13
C ALA A 7 -25.15 6.58 0.65
N LEU A 8 -25.10 7.10 1.88
CA LEU A 8 -23.92 7.58 2.60
C LEU A 8 -23.20 6.44 3.34
N ALA A 9 -21.86 6.39 3.25
CA ALA A 9 -20.95 5.96 4.33
C ALA A 9 -19.51 6.40 4.03
N ALA A 10 -18.75 6.74 5.08
CA ALA A 10 -17.61 7.66 5.09
C ALA A 10 -16.25 7.00 5.40
N PHE A 11 -15.18 7.72 5.06
CA PHE A 11 -13.77 7.57 5.50
C PHE A 11 -13.04 6.24 5.23
N ALA A 12 -12.83 5.98 3.93
CA ALA A 12 -11.62 5.41 3.30
C ALA A 12 -12.05 5.17 1.86
N SER A 13 -11.78 6.12 0.95
CA SER A 13 -12.28 6.21 -0.44
C SER A 13 -13.11 5.02 -0.94
N PRO A 14 -14.42 5.17 -1.25
CA PRO A 14 -15.14 4.14 -1.99
C PRO A 14 -14.60 4.14 -3.42
N ARG A 15 -13.47 3.46 -3.64
CA ARG A 15 -12.87 3.28 -4.95
C ARG A 15 -13.74 2.30 -5.71
N VAL A 16 -14.72 2.84 -6.43
CA VAL A 16 -15.27 2.11 -7.57
C VAL A 16 -14.11 1.93 -8.54
N SER A 17 -13.54 0.73 -8.56
CA SER A 17 -12.51 0.34 -9.53
C SER A 17 -13.21 -0.24 -10.75
N PHE A 18 -12.75 0.15 -11.93
CA PHE A 18 -13.27 -0.33 -13.20
C PHE A 18 -12.16 -1.04 -13.96
N ALA A 19 -12.52 -2.08 -14.72
CA ALA A 19 -11.58 -2.71 -15.63
C ALA A 19 -11.33 -1.77 -16.82
N HIS A 20 -10.07 -1.60 -17.20
CA HIS A 20 -9.66 -0.86 -18.39
C HIS A 20 -9.38 -1.85 -19.53
N THR A 21 -10.01 -1.65 -20.69
CA THR A 21 -9.82 -2.51 -21.88
C THR A 21 -8.90 -1.88 -22.92
N ASP A 22 -8.44 -0.66 -22.66
CA ASP A 22 -7.59 0.14 -23.54
C ASP A 22 -6.24 0.39 -22.84
N PRO A 23 -5.11 0.00 -23.45
CA PRO A 23 -3.78 0.21 -22.90
C PRO A 23 -3.46 1.68 -22.60
N GLU A 24 -3.93 2.63 -23.42
CA GLU A 24 -3.68 4.05 -23.20
C GLU A 24 -4.39 4.56 -21.94
N GLN A 25 -5.65 4.16 -21.74
CA GLN A 25 -6.41 4.47 -20.53
C GLN A 25 -5.75 3.86 -19.28
N LEU A 26 -5.27 2.62 -19.36
CA LEU A 26 -4.56 1.99 -18.25
C LEU A 26 -3.27 2.74 -17.90
N HIS A 27 -2.48 3.14 -18.91
CA HIS A 27 -1.27 3.94 -18.69
C HIS A 27 -1.57 5.31 -18.10
N GLN A 28 -2.65 5.96 -18.54
CA GLN A 28 -3.08 7.23 -17.96
C GLN A 28 -3.42 7.08 -16.47
N VAL A 29 -4.16 6.03 -16.09
CA VAL A 29 -4.50 5.79 -14.68
C VAL A 29 -3.24 5.56 -13.83
N LEU A 30 -2.28 4.77 -14.32
CA LEU A 30 -1.00 4.56 -13.62
C LEU A 30 -0.20 5.86 -13.46
N ALA A 31 -0.17 6.71 -14.50
CA ALA A 31 0.49 8.00 -14.45
C ALA A 31 -0.19 8.95 -13.45
N GLU A 32 -1.53 8.98 -13.43
CA GLU A 32 -2.31 9.78 -12.48
C GLU A 32 -2.13 9.33 -11.03
N GLN A 33 -2.10 8.02 -10.79
CA GLN A 33 -1.80 7.46 -9.46
C GLN A 33 -0.39 7.86 -8.99
N THR A 34 0.61 7.76 -9.87
CA THR A 34 1.97 8.19 -9.58
C THR A 34 2.04 9.68 -9.28
N ALA A 35 1.38 10.50 -10.10
CA ALA A 35 1.35 11.95 -9.91
C ALA A 35 0.63 12.35 -8.60
N ALA A 36 -0.43 11.64 -8.22
CA ALA A 36 -1.12 11.85 -6.96
C ALA A 36 -0.23 11.52 -5.76
N ALA A 37 0.40 10.34 -5.75
CA ALA A 37 1.32 9.93 -4.69
C ALA A 37 2.51 10.92 -4.55
N ASN A 38 3.06 11.40 -5.68
CA ASN A 38 4.15 12.38 -5.65
C ASN A 38 3.73 13.74 -5.09
N ARG A 39 2.46 14.16 -5.24
CA ARG A 39 1.96 15.39 -4.61
C ARG A 39 1.87 15.23 -3.09
N GLU A 40 1.42 14.08 -2.62
CA GLU A 40 1.31 13.77 -1.19
C GLU A 40 2.68 13.56 -0.52
N ALA A 41 3.70 13.12 -1.29
CA ALA A 41 5.04 12.84 -0.78
C ALA A 41 5.73 14.05 -0.12
N ALA A 42 5.50 15.27 -0.63
CA ALA A 42 6.06 16.49 -0.03
C ALA A 42 5.51 16.71 1.39
N ASP A 43 4.19 16.56 1.56
CA ASP A 43 3.52 16.72 2.86
C ASP A 43 3.97 15.63 3.86
N HIS A 44 4.20 14.40 3.37
CA HIS A 44 4.76 13.32 4.20
C HIS A 44 6.17 13.63 4.70
N ALA A 45 7.03 14.21 3.87
CA ALA A 45 8.39 14.55 4.25
C ALA A 45 8.43 15.66 5.31
N ASP A 46 7.66 16.73 5.11
CA ASP A 46 7.56 17.84 6.05
C ASP A 46 6.97 17.41 7.39
N GLY A 47 5.92 16.58 7.36
CA GLY A 47 5.33 15.98 8.55
C GLY A 47 6.31 15.09 9.31
N ALA A 48 6.99 14.17 8.61
CA ALA A 48 7.99 13.30 9.22
C ALA A 48 9.13 14.09 9.86
N ALA A 49 9.64 15.13 9.19
CA ALA A 49 10.70 15.99 9.71
C ALA A 49 10.28 16.77 10.96
N ALA A 50 9.01 17.17 11.04
CA ALA A 50 8.49 17.90 12.20
C ALA A 50 8.31 17.02 13.45
N TRP A 51 7.92 15.75 13.28
CA TRP A 51 7.49 14.90 14.40
C TRP A 51 8.49 13.81 14.79
N ASN A 52 9.35 13.34 13.87
CA ASN A 52 10.24 12.21 14.12
C ASN A 52 11.56 12.65 14.77
N THR A 53 11.50 12.98 16.06
CA THR A 53 12.68 13.47 16.81
C THR A 53 13.59 12.34 17.33
N ASP A 54 13.07 11.12 17.46
CA ASP A 54 13.81 9.91 17.80
C ASP A 54 13.14 8.65 17.22
N GLY A 55 13.70 7.47 17.49
CA GLY A 55 13.15 6.20 17.01
C GLY A 55 11.71 5.94 17.48
N LEU A 56 11.35 6.31 18.72
CA LEU A 56 10.00 6.08 19.24
C LEU A 56 8.96 6.94 18.53
N HIS A 57 9.33 8.14 18.06
CA HIS A 57 8.43 8.98 17.26
C HIS A 57 8.21 8.44 15.84
N VAL A 58 9.19 7.71 15.29
CA VAL A 58 9.07 7.03 13.98
C VAL A 58 8.14 5.81 14.06
N GLN A 59 8.09 5.14 15.22
CA GLN A 59 7.45 3.83 15.38
C GLN A 59 5.96 3.79 14.97
N PRO A 60 5.09 4.74 15.38
CA PRO A 60 3.68 4.70 14.99
C PRO A 60 3.48 4.71 13.47
N GLY A 61 4.22 5.56 12.74
CA GLY A 61 4.12 5.63 11.28
C GLY A 61 4.58 4.34 10.60
N VAL A 62 5.67 3.73 11.06
CA VAL A 62 6.14 2.44 10.52
C VAL A 62 5.14 1.31 10.79
N LEU A 63 4.54 1.27 11.99
CA LEU A 63 3.52 0.28 12.32
C LEU A 63 2.25 0.45 11.49
N GLU A 64 1.84 1.69 11.23
CA GLU A 64 0.71 2.02 10.36
C GLU A 64 0.96 1.55 8.93
N VAL A 65 2.09 1.96 8.31
CA VAL A 65 2.45 1.54 6.96
C VAL A 65 2.55 0.01 6.86
N ARG A 66 3.15 -0.66 7.86
CA ARG A 66 3.22 -2.12 7.88
C ARG A 66 1.85 -2.78 7.89
N ARG A 67 0.92 -2.27 8.70
CA ARG A 67 -0.45 -2.80 8.80
C ARG A 67 -1.15 -2.68 7.45
N ASP A 68 -1.07 -1.52 6.82
CA ASP A 68 -1.79 -1.23 5.58
C ASP A 68 -1.21 -2.02 4.40
N VAL A 69 0.12 -2.05 4.27
CA VAL A 69 0.79 -2.89 3.25
C VAL A 69 0.47 -4.37 3.44
N LEU A 70 0.46 -4.89 4.68
CA LEU A 70 0.13 -6.30 4.91
C LEU A 70 -1.31 -6.64 4.48
N ALA A 71 -2.26 -5.73 4.73
CA ALA A 71 -3.64 -5.90 4.27
C ALA A 71 -3.72 -5.93 2.73
N ASP A 72 -3.02 -5.02 2.06
CA ASP A 72 -2.96 -4.95 0.60
C ASP A 72 -2.28 -6.19 -0.02
N VAL A 73 -1.23 -6.70 0.62
CA VAL A 73 -0.55 -7.94 0.19
C VAL A 73 -1.50 -9.13 0.27
N HIS A 74 -2.25 -9.28 1.36
CA HIS A 74 -3.27 -10.34 1.46
C HIS A 74 -4.38 -10.21 0.40
N TYR A 75 -4.72 -8.98 0.02
CA TYR A 75 -5.65 -8.75 -1.08
C TYR A 75 -5.04 -9.20 -2.43
N LEU A 76 -3.78 -8.87 -2.70
CA LEU A 76 -3.04 -9.33 -3.89
C LEU A 76 -2.91 -10.86 -3.94
N GLU A 77 -2.67 -11.52 -2.80
CA GLU A 77 -2.66 -12.98 -2.69
C GLU A 77 -4.02 -13.57 -3.11
N GLY A 78 -5.13 -12.95 -2.67
CA GLY A 78 -6.47 -13.32 -3.07
C GLY A 78 -6.67 -13.26 -4.59
N LEU A 79 -6.17 -12.20 -5.24
CA LEU A 79 -6.19 -12.05 -6.70
C LEU A 79 -5.38 -13.14 -7.40
N LEU A 80 -4.15 -13.41 -6.91
CA LEU A 80 -3.27 -14.45 -7.45
C LEU A 80 -3.90 -15.85 -7.34
N ILE A 81 -4.46 -16.20 -6.18
CA ILE A 81 -5.18 -17.46 -5.98
C ILE A 81 -6.36 -17.55 -6.94
N GLY A 82 -7.11 -16.47 -7.09
CA GLY A 82 -8.22 -16.37 -8.04
C GLY A 82 -7.81 -16.59 -9.49
N ALA A 83 -6.68 -16.02 -9.91
CA ALA A 83 -6.11 -16.15 -11.24
C ALA A 83 -5.65 -17.59 -11.53
N ARG A 84 -4.91 -18.20 -10.58
CA ARG A 84 -4.45 -19.60 -10.68
C ARG A 84 -5.62 -20.58 -10.77
N ARG A 85 -6.63 -20.43 -9.92
CA ARG A 85 -7.82 -21.30 -9.92
C ARG A 85 -8.60 -21.26 -11.23
N ARG A 86 -8.58 -20.12 -11.93
CA ARG A 86 -9.27 -19.93 -13.20
C ARG A 86 -8.41 -20.25 -14.42
N GLY A 87 -7.13 -20.59 -14.23
CA GLY A 87 -6.20 -20.81 -15.33
C GLY A 87 -6.06 -19.58 -16.22
N LEU A 88 -5.96 -18.38 -15.61
CA LEU A 88 -5.69 -17.16 -16.37
C LEU A 88 -4.29 -17.21 -17.00
N ASP A 89 -4.01 -16.22 -17.83
CA ASP A 89 -2.73 -16.06 -18.52
C ASP A 89 -1.51 -16.23 -17.58
N ALA A 90 -0.49 -16.93 -18.07
CA ALA A 90 0.67 -17.30 -17.28
C ALA A 90 1.53 -16.07 -16.90
N GLU A 91 1.69 -15.11 -17.82
CA GLU A 91 2.45 -13.89 -17.55
C GLU A 91 1.76 -13.05 -16.47
N LEU A 92 0.43 -12.96 -16.49
CA LEU A 92 -0.34 -12.32 -15.43
C LEU A 92 -0.12 -12.99 -14.06
N ILE A 93 -0.17 -14.32 -14.01
CA ILE A 93 0.06 -15.09 -12.78
C ILE A 93 1.48 -14.85 -12.24
N GLU A 94 2.49 -14.84 -13.12
CA GLU A 94 3.88 -14.56 -12.75
C GLU A 94 4.05 -13.13 -12.20
N ARG A 95 3.45 -12.14 -12.86
CA ARG A 95 3.48 -10.74 -12.40
C ARG A 95 2.80 -10.56 -11.04
N LEU A 96 1.66 -11.22 -10.82
CA LEU A 96 0.98 -11.20 -9.53
C LEU A 96 1.79 -11.90 -8.44
N ALA A 97 2.45 -13.03 -8.75
CA ALA A 97 3.33 -13.72 -7.80
C ALA A 97 4.51 -12.84 -7.39
N ALA A 98 5.19 -12.22 -8.35
CA ALA A 98 6.30 -11.30 -8.08
C ALA A 98 5.87 -10.09 -7.22
N ALA A 99 4.67 -9.55 -7.45
CA ALA A 99 4.12 -8.46 -6.65
C ALA A 99 3.83 -8.89 -5.20
N VAL A 100 3.26 -10.09 -5.01
CA VAL A 100 3.03 -10.67 -3.68
C VAL A 100 4.35 -10.88 -2.94
N ASP A 101 5.35 -11.46 -3.60
CA ASP A 101 6.67 -11.72 -2.99
C ASP A 101 7.35 -10.41 -2.56
N THR A 102 7.37 -9.40 -3.45
CA THR A 102 7.90 -8.06 -3.13
C THR A 102 7.15 -7.42 -1.96
N GLY A 103 5.83 -7.58 -1.92
CA GLY A 103 5.00 -7.08 -0.83
C GLY A 103 5.34 -7.75 0.51
N HIS A 104 5.54 -9.07 0.53
CA HIS A 104 5.98 -9.78 1.73
C HIS A 104 7.36 -9.29 2.21
N GLU A 105 8.33 -9.14 1.32
CA GLU A 105 9.65 -8.61 1.65
C GLU A 105 9.54 -7.23 2.31
N LEU A 106 8.70 -6.34 1.77
CA LEU A 106 8.44 -5.03 2.36
C LEU A 106 7.83 -5.14 3.76
N THR A 107 6.85 -6.02 3.99
CA THR A 107 6.23 -6.19 5.31
C THR A 107 7.22 -6.70 6.38
N VAL A 108 8.21 -7.50 5.97
CA VAL A 108 9.31 -7.97 6.83
C VAL A 108 10.25 -6.81 7.14
N ALA A 109 10.70 -6.07 6.13
CA ALA A 109 11.57 -4.91 6.30
C ALA A 109 10.95 -3.86 7.23
N LEU A 110 9.64 -3.59 7.10
CA LEU A 110 8.91 -2.68 7.98
C LEU A 110 8.81 -3.21 9.42
N ALA A 111 8.68 -4.53 9.61
CA ALA A 111 8.72 -5.14 10.94
C ALA A 111 10.09 -4.96 11.60
N ASP A 112 11.16 -5.14 10.84
CA ASP A 112 12.53 -4.94 11.31
C ASP A 112 12.81 -3.47 11.64
N ALA A 113 12.34 -2.54 10.79
CA ALA A 113 12.39 -1.12 11.08
C ALA A 113 11.66 -0.77 12.40
N ALA A 114 10.46 -1.32 12.61
CA ALA A 114 9.69 -1.11 13.85
C ALA A 114 10.37 -1.73 15.09
N ARG A 115 11.16 -2.80 14.93
CA ARG A 115 11.98 -3.35 16.03
C ARG A 115 13.18 -2.46 16.34
N ALA A 116 13.81 -1.91 15.31
CA ALA A 116 14.96 -1.02 15.43
C ALA A 116 14.64 0.30 16.15
N THR A 117 13.36 0.71 16.20
CA THR A 117 12.95 1.92 16.95
C THR A 117 13.08 1.77 18.47
N ILE A 118 13.12 0.55 18.98
CA ILE A 118 13.35 0.28 20.40
C ILE A 118 14.85 0.16 20.60
N THR A 119 15.52 1.29 20.88
CA THR A 119 16.89 1.24 21.40
C THR A 119 16.83 0.65 22.80
N ALA A 120 17.55 -0.45 23.03
CA ALA A 120 17.79 -0.93 24.40
C ALA A 120 18.39 0.23 25.22
N PRO A 121 18.07 0.36 26.51
CA PRO A 121 18.74 1.35 27.35
C PRO A 121 20.24 1.18 27.17
N ALA A 122 20.96 2.26 26.87
CA ALA A 122 22.40 2.27 27.08
C ALA A 122 22.58 1.79 28.53
N ALA A 123 23.24 0.64 28.70
CA ALA A 123 23.62 0.15 30.01
C ALA A 123 24.56 1.21 30.61
N GLY A 124 23.94 2.16 31.32
CA GLY A 124 24.61 3.23 32.03
C GLY A 124 25.54 2.60 33.05
N HIS A 125 26.80 3.01 32.95
CA HIS A 125 27.89 2.73 33.86
C HIS A 125 27.59 3.25 35.28
#